data_AF-A0A8S0FQL5-F1
#
_entry.id   AF-A0A8S0FQL5-F1
#
_cell.length_a   1.000
_cell.length_b   1.000
_cell.length_c   1.000
_cell.angle_alpha   90.00
_cell.angle_beta   90.00
_cell.angle_gamma   90.00
#
_symmetry.space_group_name_H-M   'P 1'
#
loop_
_entity.id
_entity.type
_entity.pdbx_description
1 polymer ?
#
loop_
_entity_poly.entity_id
_entity_poly.type
_entity_poly.pdbx_seq_one_letter_code
_entity_poly.pdbx_strand_id
1 'polypeptide(L)'
;MRDVQVARLALFHGDPEKAKELTNEASALLSDDSTEWAKFAKPGKKTNVNDDQYIVINASVGISESYVATPEKEAAIKIANEKMAKGDKKGAMEELRLAGVGVMENQYLMPLKQTRNALADAQKLLDKKQYYEANLALKGAEDGIIVDSEALSSALL
;
A
#
# COMPACT_ATOMS: atom_id res chain seq x y z
N MET A 1 9.01 -1.71 -2.38
CA MET A 1 9.02 -1.09 -1.04
C MET A 1 9.57 -1.99 0.06
N ARG A 2 9.30 -3.31 0.08
CA ARG A 2 9.95 -4.19 1.07
C ARG A 2 11.48 -4.19 0.95
N ASP A 3 12.03 -4.16 -0.26
CA ASP A 3 13.48 -4.08 -0.47
C ASP A 3 14.07 -2.79 0.10
N VAL A 4 13.34 -1.66 0.02
CA VAL A 4 13.72 -0.38 0.64
C VAL A 4 13.85 -0.53 2.15
N GLN A 5 12.86 -1.15 2.79
CA GLN A 5 12.87 -1.40 4.23
C GLN A 5 14.07 -2.27 4.65
N VAL A 6 14.33 -3.35 3.91
CA VAL A 6 15.45 -4.27 4.21
C VAL A 6 16.80 -3.63 3.90
N ALA A 7 16.89 -2.80 2.85
CA ALA A 7 18.11 -2.05 2.52
C ALA A 7 18.49 -1.09 3.66
N ARG A 8 17.52 -0.36 4.22
CA ARG A 8 17.75 0.50 5.39
C ARG A 8 18.27 -0.30 6.59
N LEU A 9 17.69 -1.47 6.85
CA LEU A 9 18.15 -2.36 7.92
C LEU A 9 19.58 -2.85 7.69
N ALA A 10 19.90 -3.27 6.46
CA ALA A 10 21.22 -3.74 6.07
C ALA A 10 22.31 -2.67 6.30
N LEU A 11 22.02 -1.39 6.01
CA LEU A 11 22.94 -0.28 6.29
C LEU A 11 23.31 -0.18 7.78
N PHE A 12 22.36 -0.35 8.69
CA PHE A 12 22.61 -0.29 10.13
C PHE A 12 23.14 -1.60 10.73
N HIS A 13 23.06 -2.71 10.00
CA HIS A 13 23.66 -3.99 10.37
C HIS A 13 25.05 -4.20 9.79
N GLY A 14 25.62 -3.20 9.11
CA GLY A 14 26.97 -3.25 8.58
C GLY A 14 27.11 -4.03 7.26
N ASP A 15 26.01 -4.21 6.52
CA ASP A 15 26.01 -4.86 5.20
C ASP A 15 25.62 -3.87 4.08
N PRO A 16 26.52 -2.93 3.73
CA PRO A 16 26.24 -1.91 2.73
C PRO A 16 26.13 -2.48 1.30
N GLU A 17 26.77 -3.61 1.03
CA GLU A 17 26.66 -4.28 -0.28
C GLU A 17 25.25 -4.84 -0.46
N LYS A 18 24.69 -5.50 0.56
CA LYS A 18 23.29 -5.94 0.51
C LYS A 18 22.31 -4.78 0.42
N ALA A 19 22.58 -3.67 1.10
CA ALA A 19 21.77 -2.47 0.96
C ALA A 19 21.78 -1.92 -0.48
N LYS A 20 22.94 -1.94 -1.14
CA LYS A 20 23.09 -1.52 -2.54
C LYS A 20 22.34 -2.45 -3.50
N GLU A 21 22.47 -3.76 -3.32
CA GLU A 21 21.74 -4.77 -4.10
C GLU A 21 20.22 -4.52 -4.02
N LEU A 22 19.67 -4.47 -2.80
CA LEU A 22 18.24 -4.27 -2.57
C LEU A 22 17.72 -2.92 -3.08
N THR A 23 18.53 -1.86 -2.96
CA THR A 23 18.16 -0.54 -3.50
C THR A 23 18.11 -0.57 -5.03
N ASN A 24 19.03 -1.30 -5.68
CA ASN A 24 19.05 -1.46 -7.13
C ASN A 24 17.88 -2.32 -7.61
N GLU A 25 17.56 -3.41 -6.92
CA GLU A 25 16.39 -4.24 -7.21
C GLU A 25 15.09 -3.43 -7.13
N ALA A 26 14.91 -2.65 -6.05
CA ALA A 26 13.78 -1.75 -5.91
C ALA A 26 13.69 -0.75 -7.08
N SER A 27 14.82 -0.14 -7.45
CA SER A 27 14.87 0.83 -8.54
C SER A 27 14.55 0.20 -9.89
N ALA A 28 15.02 -1.02 -10.15
CA ALA A 28 14.74 -1.76 -11.36
C ALA A 28 13.26 -2.11 -11.46
N LEU A 29 12.66 -2.65 -10.39
CA LEU A 29 11.23 -2.95 -10.33
C LEU A 29 10.38 -1.71 -10.61
N LEU A 30 10.72 -0.56 -10.01
CA LEU A 30 9.95 0.66 -10.22
C LEU A 30 10.17 1.27 -11.60
N SER A 31 11.29 1.02 -12.28
CA SER A 31 11.61 1.62 -13.58
C SER A 31 11.28 0.69 -14.76
N ASP A 32 10.66 -0.46 -14.49
CA ASP A 32 10.27 -1.40 -15.53
C ASP A 32 9.11 -0.85 -16.37
N ASP A 33 9.41 -0.48 -17.62
CA ASP A 33 8.47 0.04 -18.60
C ASP A 33 7.46 -1.02 -19.08
N SER A 34 7.70 -2.31 -18.83
CA SER A 34 6.73 -3.38 -19.13
C SER A 34 5.55 -3.39 -18.14
N THR A 35 5.70 -2.73 -16.98
CA THR A 35 4.62 -2.62 -15.99
C THR A 35 3.64 -1.51 -16.36
N GLU A 36 2.37 -1.87 -16.55
CA GLU A 36 1.28 -0.93 -16.81
C GLU A 36 0.82 -0.23 -15.50
N TRP A 37 1.66 0.65 -14.95
CA TRP A 37 1.42 1.35 -13.68
C TRP A 37 0.06 2.05 -13.58
N ALA A 38 -0.47 2.56 -14.70
CA ALA A 38 -1.77 3.22 -14.76
C ALA A 38 -2.94 2.32 -14.29
N LYS A 39 -2.83 0.98 -14.43
CA LYS A 39 -3.85 0.03 -13.94
C LYS A 39 -3.95 -0.02 -12.42
N PHE A 40 -2.88 0.39 -11.74
CA PHE A 40 -2.79 0.39 -10.28
C PHE A 40 -2.85 1.80 -9.71
N ALA A 41 -3.04 2.83 -10.55
CA ALA A 41 -3.10 4.21 -10.12
C ALA A 41 -4.40 4.49 -9.36
N LYS A 42 -4.32 5.25 -8.26
CA LYS A 42 -5.47 5.78 -7.53
C LYS A 42 -5.93 7.08 -8.20
N PRO A 43 -7.05 7.10 -8.93
CA PRO A 43 -7.51 8.30 -9.61
C PRO A 43 -7.96 9.38 -8.60
N GLY A 44 -7.89 10.65 -9.00
CA GLY A 44 -8.41 11.78 -8.22
C GLY A 44 -7.58 12.17 -6.99
N LYS A 45 -6.50 11.44 -6.66
CA LYS A 45 -5.59 11.79 -5.57
C LYS A 45 -4.46 12.68 -6.10
N LYS A 46 -4.35 13.91 -5.57
CA LYS A 46 -3.29 14.85 -5.93
C LYS A 46 -1.97 14.44 -5.27
N THR A 47 -0.88 14.52 -6.03
CA THR A 47 0.49 14.28 -5.60
C THR A 47 1.24 15.59 -5.36
N ASN A 48 2.36 15.52 -4.62
CA ASN A 48 3.22 16.68 -4.35
C ASN A 48 4.14 17.03 -5.52
N VAL A 49 4.42 16.06 -6.39
CA VAL A 49 5.26 16.21 -7.58
C VAL A 49 4.36 16.30 -8.81
N ASN A 50 4.62 17.29 -9.66
CA ASN A 50 3.87 17.41 -10.92
C ASN A 50 4.02 16.16 -11.78
N ASP A 51 2.90 15.75 -12.39
CA ASP A 51 2.77 14.55 -13.24
C ASP A 51 3.11 13.24 -12.51
N ASP A 52 2.98 13.21 -11.18
CA ASP A 52 3.10 11.99 -10.40
C ASP A 52 1.73 11.35 -10.11
N GLN A 53 1.73 10.04 -9.88
CA GLN A 53 0.55 9.23 -9.62
C GLN A 53 0.76 8.42 -8.34
N TYR A 54 -0.28 8.36 -7.51
CA TYR A 54 -0.33 7.40 -6.43
C TYR A 54 -0.66 6.01 -6.98
N ILE A 55 0.16 5.02 -6.67
CA ILE A 55 -0.02 3.62 -7.05
C ILE A 55 -0.45 2.84 -5.81
N VAL A 56 -1.54 2.08 -5.91
CA VAL A 56 -1.98 1.14 -4.88
C VAL A 56 -1.01 -0.03 -4.84
N ILE A 57 -0.19 -0.13 -3.80
CA ILE A 57 0.85 -1.18 -3.65
C ILE A 57 0.49 -2.24 -2.62
N ASN A 58 -0.54 -1.98 -1.79
CA ASN A 58 -1.06 -2.94 -0.81
C ASN A 58 -2.49 -2.54 -0.40
N ALA A 59 -3.25 -3.49 0.13
CA ALA A 59 -4.58 -3.25 0.68
C ALA A 59 -4.82 -4.12 1.93
N SER A 60 -5.59 -3.63 2.89
CA SER A 60 -6.04 -4.38 4.06
C SER A 60 -7.49 -4.06 4.41
N VAL A 61 -8.13 -4.94 5.18
CA VAL A 61 -9.51 -4.74 5.64
C VAL A 61 -9.52 -4.25 7.09
N GLY A 62 -10.19 -3.13 7.35
CA GLY A 62 -10.56 -2.68 8.68
C GLY A 62 -11.99 -3.09 9.02
N ILE A 63 -12.19 -3.74 10.16
CA ILE A 63 -13.51 -4.14 10.65
C ILE A 63 -13.81 -3.37 11.94
N SER A 64 -15.01 -2.83 12.04
CA SER A 64 -15.51 -2.17 13.24
C SER A 64 -16.88 -2.75 13.61
N GLU A 65 -16.97 -3.31 14.81
CA GLU A 65 -18.20 -3.89 15.34
C GLU A 65 -18.15 -3.90 16.88
N SER A 66 -19.27 -4.26 17.52
CA SER A 66 -19.37 -4.36 18.98
C SER A 66 -18.82 -5.66 19.58
N TYR A 67 -18.55 -6.69 18.75
CA TYR A 67 -18.24 -8.07 19.18
C TYR A 67 -19.28 -8.73 20.11
N VAL A 68 -20.46 -8.14 20.24
CA VAL A 68 -21.60 -8.75 20.94
C VAL A 68 -22.39 -9.58 19.93
N ALA A 69 -22.63 -10.85 20.26
CA ALA A 69 -23.44 -11.75 19.46
C ALA A 69 -24.93 -11.52 19.75
N THR A 70 -25.74 -11.43 18.70
CA THR A 70 -27.20 -11.48 18.78
C THR A 70 -27.74 -12.39 17.66
N PRO A 71 -28.93 -12.99 17.83
CA PRO A 71 -29.55 -13.80 16.78
C PRO A 71 -29.69 -13.04 15.45
N GLU A 72 -30.00 -11.74 15.49
CA GLU A 72 -30.12 -10.89 14.31
C GLU A 72 -28.78 -10.74 13.59
N LYS A 73 -27.69 -10.55 14.35
CA LYS A 73 -26.35 -10.39 13.79
C LYS A 73 -25.81 -11.69 13.22
N GLU A 74 -26.03 -12.83 13.89
CA GLU A 74 -25.67 -14.15 13.37
C GLU A 74 -26.40 -14.47 12.06
N ALA A 75 -27.70 -14.15 11.98
CA ALA A 75 -28.48 -14.31 10.77
C ALA A 75 -27.95 -13.44 9.62
N ALA A 76 -27.65 -12.17 9.89
CA ALA A 76 -27.09 -11.25 8.89
C ALA A 76 -25.70 -11.69 8.41
N ILE A 77 -24.81 -12.14 9.30
CA ILE A 77 -23.49 -12.69 8.93
C ILE A 77 -23.66 -13.93 8.04
N LYS A 78 -24.62 -14.82 8.35
CA LYS A 78 -24.90 -15.98 7.51
C LYS A 78 -25.33 -15.58 6.10
N ILE A 79 -26.24 -14.61 5.97
CA ILE A 79 -26.69 -14.10 4.66
C ILE A 79 -25.52 -13.42 3.92
N ALA A 80 -24.69 -12.64 4.61
CA ALA A 80 -23.51 -12.01 4.04
C ALA A 80 -22.54 -13.08 3.48
N ASN A 81 -22.30 -14.18 4.21
CA ASN A 81 -21.47 -15.30 3.74
C ASN A 81 -22.05 -15.95 2.49
N GLU A 82 -23.37 -16.17 2.43
CA GLU A 82 -24.04 -16.72 1.25
C GLU A 82 -23.91 -15.79 0.02
N LYS A 83 -23.99 -14.48 0.23
CA LYS A 83 -23.76 -13.47 -0.82
C LYS A 83 -22.32 -13.44 -1.28
N MET A 84 -21.35 -13.47 -0.35
CA MET A 84 -19.93 -13.55 -0.69
C MET A 84 -19.60 -14.80 -1.51
N ALA A 85 -20.16 -15.96 -1.14
CA ALA A 85 -19.97 -17.21 -1.87
C ALA A 85 -20.48 -17.16 -3.32
N LYS A 86 -21.45 -16.27 -3.60
CA LYS A 86 -22.02 -16.02 -4.93
C LYS A 86 -21.32 -14.88 -5.68
N GLY A 87 -20.29 -14.26 -5.10
CA GLY A 87 -19.61 -13.09 -5.66
C GLY A 87 -20.37 -11.76 -5.47
N ASP A 88 -21.50 -11.75 -4.75
CA ASP A 88 -22.26 -10.54 -4.42
C ASP A 88 -21.59 -9.78 -3.27
N LYS A 89 -20.43 -9.20 -3.55
CA LYS A 89 -19.63 -8.43 -2.57
C LYS A 89 -20.42 -7.23 -2.03
N LYS A 90 -21.08 -6.48 -2.92
CA LYS A 90 -21.86 -5.29 -2.55
C LYS A 90 -23.02 -5.65 -1.63
N GLY A 91 -23.78 -6.69 -1.97
CA GLY A 91 -24.86 -7.16 -1.11
C GLY A 91 -24.35 -7.67 0.23
N ALA A 92 -23.24 -8.40 0.26
CA ALA A 92 -22.66 -8.87 1.51
C ALA A 92 -22.24 -7.71 2.43
N MET A 93 -21.59 -6.68 1.89
CA MET A 93 -21.20 -5.49 2.66
C MET A 93 -22.42 -4.74 3.20
N GLU A 94 -23.52 -4.71 2.44
CA GLU A 94 -24.76 -4.08 2.89
C GLU A 94 -25.41 -4.87 4.05
N GLU A 95 -25.45 -6.20 4.00
CA GLU A 95 -25.93 -7.03 5.12
C GLU A 95 -25.09 -6.82 6.39
N LEU A 96 -23.76 -6.79 6.25
CA LEU A 96 -22.85 -6.53 7.36
C LEU A 96 -23.08 -5.14 7.96
N ARG A 97 -23.25 -4.12 7.10
CA ARG A 97 -23.53 -2.75 7.54
C ARG A 97 -24.85 -2.66 8.33
N LEU A 98 -25.90 -3.31 7.85
CA LEU A 98 -27.20 -3.38 8.55
C LEU A 98 -27.10 -4.10 9.90
N ALA A 99 -26.18 -5.06 10.03
CA ALA A 99 -25.86 -5.75 11.28
C ALA A 99 -24.91 -4.98 12.21
N GLY A 100 -24.59 -3.71 11.90
CA GLY A 100 -23.68 -2.89 12.69
C GLY A 100 -22.20 -3.27 12.55
N VAL A 101 -21.83 -3.95 11.46
CA VAL A 101 -20.45 -4.26 11.10
C VAL A 101 -19.98 -3.31 10.00
N GLY A 102 -19.11 -2.36 10.35
CA GLY A 102 -18.45 -1.49 9.41
C GLY A 102 -17.24 -2.18 8.78
N VAL A 103 -17.12 -2.13 7.46
CA VAL A 103 -16.00 -2.73 6.71
C VAL A 103 -15.35 -1.67 5.82
N MET A 104 -14.05 -1.45 6.03
CA MET A 104 -13.22 -0.47 5.32
C MET A 104 -12.11 -1.19 4.56
N GLU A 105 -11.76 -0.70 3.38
CA GLU A 105 -10.51 -1.04 2.69
C GLU A 105 -9.49 0.07 2.95
N ASN A 106 -8.33 -0.30 3.47
CA ASN A 106 -7.19 0.59 3.64
C ASN A 106 -6.19 0.33 2.52
N GLN A 107 -6.03 1.29 1.61
CA GLN A 107 -5.09 1.22 0.50
C GLN A 107 -3.79 1.94 0.86
N TYR A 108 -2.67 1.29 0.59
CA TYR A 108 -1.34 1.87 0.76
C TYR A 108 -0.88 2.41 -0.59
N LEU A 109 -0.68 3.73 -0.64
CA LEU A 109 -0.46 4.46 -1.88
C LEU A 109 0.98 4.96 -1.95
N MET A 110 1.68 4.59 -3.02
CA MET A 110 3.06 5.00 -3.31
C MET A 110 3.10 6.07 -4.40
N PRO A 111 3.72 7.24 -4.18
CA PRO A 111 3.88 8.26 -5.22
C PRO A 111 5.03 7.85 -6.16
N LEU A 112 4.69 7.31 -7.34
CA LEU A 112 5.62 6.57 -8.21
C LEU A 112 6.89 7.37 -8.57
N LYS A 113 6.73 8.59 -9.08
CA LYS A 113 7.83 9.44 -9.53
C LYS A 113 8.65 9.94 -8.34
N GLN A 114 8.01 10.35 -7.25
CA GLN A 114 8.71 10.73 -6.03
C GLN A 114 9.55 9.57 -5.48
N THR A 115 8.99 8.35 -5.42
CA THR A 115 9.72 7.16 -4.96
C THR A 115 10.89 6.82 -5.88
N ARG A 116 10.72 6.87 -7.21
CA ARG A 116 11.82 6.68 -8.18
C ARG A 116 12.95 7.67 -7.96
N ASN A 117 12.63 8.96 -7.75
CA ASN A 117 13.63 9.99 -7.49
C ASN A 117 14.42 9.71 -6.20
N ALA A 118 13.73 9.34 -5.12
CA ALA A 118 14.35 9.01 -3.85
C ALA A 118 15.29 7.79 -3.95
N LEU A 119 14.92 6.76 -4.72
CA LEU A 119 15.80 5.61 -4.98
C LEU A 119 17.02 6.01 -5.81
N ALA A 120 16.84 6.81 -6.85
CA ALA A 120 17.95 7.30 -7.66
C ALA A 120 18.96 8.12 -6.85
N ASP A 121 18.49 8.92 -5.89
CA ASP A 121 19.37 9.67 -4.99
C ASP A 121 20.04 8.76 -3.96
N ALA A 122 19.33 7.77 -3.41
CA ALA A 122 19.91 6.77 -2.53
C ALA A 122 21.04 5.98 -3.24
N GLN A 123 20.84 5.55 -4.49
CA GLN A 123 21.87 4.86 -5.27
C GLN A 123 23.16 5.69 -5.40
N LYS A 124 23.03 6.97 -5.76
CA LYS A 124 24.18 7.89 -5.85
C LYS A 124 24.91 8.06 -4.52
N LEU A 125 24.17 8.09 -3.41
CA LEU A 125 24.74 8.22 -2.06
C LEU A 125 25.45 6.94 -1.63
N LEU A 126 24.89 5.77 -1.94
CA LEU A 126 25.52 4.47 -1.70
C LEU A 126 26.83 4.32 -2.48
N ASP A 127 26.87 4.76 -3.75
CA ASP A 127 28.10 4.77 -4.55
C ASP A 127 29.21 5.65 -3.93
N LYS A 128 28.81 6.72 -3.24
CA LYS A 128 29.71 7.61 -2.49
C LYS A 128 30.00 7.13 -1.06
N LYS A 129 29.49 5.96 -0.66
CA LYS A 129 29.59 5.42 0.71
C LYS A 129 28.98 6.33 1.79
N GLN A 130 28.05 7.20 1.39
CA GLN A 130 27.29 8.08 2.28
C GLN A 130 26.07 7.34 2.82
N TYR A 131 26.32 6.35 3.68
CA TYR A 131 25.32 5.36 4.09
C TYR A 131 24.17 5.96 4.91
N TYR A 132 24.46 6.93 5.78
CA TYR A 132 23.42 7.54 6.61
C TYR A 132 22.48 8.39 5.76
N GLU A 133 23.03 9.17 4.85
CA GLU A 133 22.29 10.00 3.90
C GLU A 133 21.49 9.14 2.92
N ALA A 134 22.07 8.03 2.43
CA ALA A 134 21.34 7.06 1.63
C ALA A 134 20.13 6.50 2.40
N ASN A 135 20.31 6.14 3.68
CA ASN A 135 19.19 5.73 4.53
C ASN A 135 18.11 6.82 4.65
N LEU A 136 18.48 8.11 4.74
CA LEU A 136 17.50 9.19 4.80
C LEU A 136 16.73 9.35 3.48
N ALA A 137 17.38 9.18 2.33
CA ALA A 137 16.72 9.15 1.04
C ALA A 137 15.73 7.97 0.93
N LEU A 138 16.15 6.76 1.33
CA LEU A 138 15.29 5.58 1.41
C LEU A 138 14.12 5.77 2.39
N LYS A 139 14.36 6.41 3.54
CA LYS A 139 13.32 6.76 4.51
C LYS A 139 12.31 7.74 3.87
N GLY A 140 12.78 8.72 3.10
CA GLY A 140 11.90 9.64 2.37
C GLY A 140 10.99 8.93 1.37
N ALA A 141 11.46 7.83 0.76
CA ALA A 141 10.63 6.97 -0.08
C ALA A 141 9.53 6.26 0.73
N GLU A 142 9.83 5.80 1.95
CA GLU A 142 8.85 5.18 2.85
C GLU A 142 7.86 6.21 3.43
N ASP A 143 8.32 7.39 3.85
CA ASP A 143 7.49 8.48 4.37
C ASP A 143 6.51 9.02 3.30
N GLY A 144 6.81 8.79 2.02
CA GLY A 144 5.92 9.12 0.91
C GLY A 144 4.71 8.18 0.79
N ILE A 145 4.74 7.00 1.43
CA ILE A 145 3.61 6.07 1.43
C ILE A 145 2.50 6.61 2.33
N ILE A 146 1.31 6.79 1.77
CA ILE A 146 0.11 7.21 2.52
C ILE A 146 -0.89 6.06 2.62
N VAL A 147 -1.76 6.13 3.62
CA VAL A 147 -2.91 5.23 3.76
C VAL A 147 -4.18 6.00 3.41
N ASP A 148 -5.00 5.41 2.54
CA ASP A 148 -6.30 5.93 2.13
C ASP A 148 -7.36 4.89 2.49
N SER A 149 -8.35 5.28 3.30
CA SER A 149 -9.38 4.35 3.80
C SER A 149 -10.72 4.66 3.15
N GLU A 150 -11.34 3.65 2.55
CA GLU A 150 -12.63 3.76 1.87
C GLU A 150 -13.61 2.70 2.38
N ALA A 151 -14.90 3.04 2.45
CA ALA A 151 -15.92 2.06 2.82
C ALA A 151 -16.14 1.08 1.65
N LEU A 152 -16.00 -0.23 1.93
CA LEU A 152 -16.14 -1.29 0.90
C LEU A 152 -17.56 -1.40 0.33
N SER A 153 -18.56 -0.83 1.00
CA SER A 153 -19.94 -0.72 0.49
C SER A 153 -20.10 0.34 -0.61
N SER A 154 -19.14 1.25 -0.76
CA SER A 154 -19.20 2.41 -1.67
C SER A 154 -18.24 2.33 -2.87
N ALA A 155 -17.27 1.41 -2.84
CA ALA A 155 -16.37 1.19 -3.96
C ALA A 155 -17.14 0.52 -5.11
N LEU A 156 -17.30 1.23 -6.23
CA LEU A 156 -17.63 0.62 -7.52
C LEU A 156 -16.51 -0.39 -7.86
N LEU A 157 -16.80 -1.67 -7.64
CA LEU A 157 -16.17 -2.76 -8.39
C LEU A 157 -16.91 -2.94 -9.71
#